data_AF-A0A3N8GSU0-F1
#
_entry.id   AF-A0A3N8GSU0-F1
#
_cell.length_a   1.000
_cell.length_b   1.000
_cell.length_c   1.000
_cell.angle_alpha   90.00
_cell.angle_beta   90.00
_cell.angle_gamma   90.00
#
_symmetry.space_group_name_H-M   'P 1'
#
loop_
_entity.id
_entity.type
_entity.pdbx_description
1 polymer ?
#
loop_
_entity_poly.entity_id
_entity_poly.type
_entity_poly.pdbx_seq_one_letter_code
_entity_poly.pdbx_strand_id
1 'polypeptide(L)'
;MSNAIGNGVSLRGLYDEDSQYPFNLAAGIKKGQDEGKAVSIDPTAPNTVKLAGDGDLLAGRLETIENRVTEGLNVGTVSLEGGLDFLVKAGYAATPGDRLVGGGGGTVRKADPAKDAFGGYSPWCVVEVLASGNVVAIEL
;
A
#
# COMPACT_ATOMS: atom_id res chain seq x y z
N MET A 1 -25.13 -16.70 6.50
CA MET A 1 -23.71 -16.41 6.20
C MET A 1 -23.02 -17.74 5.96
N SER A 2 -22.83 -18.12 4.69
CA SER A 2 -22.10 -19.34 4.38
C SER A 2 -20.62 -19.10 4.69
N ASN A 3 -20.08 -19.80 5.67
CA ASN A 3 -18.65 -20.02 5.76
C ASN A 3 -18.24 -20.83 4.52
N ALA A 4 -17.84 -20.14 3.46
CA ALA A 4 -17.17 -20.80 2.34
C ALA A 4 -15.85 -21.35 2.88
N ILE A 5 -15.76 -22.67 3.03
CA ILE A 5 -14.52 -23.35 3.38
C ILE A 5 -13.69 -23.38 2.10
N GLY A 6 -12.57 -22.65 2.10
CA GLY A 6 -11.61 -22.57 1.00
C GLY A 6 -11.93 -21.44 0.01
N ASN A 7 -11.12 -20.38 0.04
CA ASN A 7 -11.19 -19.28 -0.94
C ASN A 7 -10.54 -19.65 -2.30
N GLY A 8 -10.36 -20.94 -2.58
CA GLY A 8 -9.55 -21.41 -3.71
C GLY A 8 -8.09 -20.96 -3.56
N VAL A 9 -7.60 -20.20 -4.55
CA VAL A 9 -6.28 -19.56 -4.56
C VAL A 9 -6.43 -18.12 -4.07
N SER A 10 -5.64 -17.74 -3.07
CA SER A 10 -5.52 -16.36 -2.61
C SER A 10 -4.04 -15.98 -2.57
N LEU A 11 -3.73 -14.75 -2.97
CA LEU A 11 -2.39 -14.19 -2.87
C LEU A 11 -2.18 -13.39 -1.58
N ARG A 12 -3.21 -13.31 -0.73
CA ARG A 12 -3.21 -12.46 0.46
C ARG A 12 -2.04 -12.78 1.38
N GLY A 13 -1.24 -11.76 1.69
CA GLY A 13 -0.14 -11.88 2.64
C GLY A 13 1.04 -12.71 2.10
N LEU A 14 1.09 -12.97 0.80
CA LEU A 14 2.28 -13.47 0.16
C LEU A 14 3.26 -12.32 -0.01
N TYR A 15 4.31 -12.36 0.79
CA TYR A 15 5.44 -11.45 0.66
C TYR A 15 6.43 -11.99 -0.34
N ASP A 16 6.98 -11.11 -1.16
CA ASP A 16 8.26 -11.37 -1.79
C ASP A 16 9.36 -10.88 -0.84
N GLU A 17 10.09 -11.83 -0.26
CA GLU A 17 11.11 -11.55 0.77
C GLU A 17 12.26 -10.72 0.21
N ASP A 18 12.57 -10.86 -1.08
CA ASP A 18 13.63 -10.10 -1.76
C ASP A 18 13.21 -8.65 -2.08
N SER A 19 11.92 -8.32 -1.91
CA SER A 19 11.34 -7.01 -2.21
C SER A 19 10.94 -6.21 -0.96
N GLN A 20 11.51 -6.55 0.19
CA GLN A 20 11.34 -5.82 1.44
C GLN A 20 12.56 -4.96 1.77
N TYR A 21 12.39 -3.65 1.73
CA TYR A 21 13.49 -2.71 1.93
C TYR A 21 13.21 -1.69 3.04
N PRO A 22 14.22 -1.30 3.82
CA PRO A 22 14.09 -0.22 4.79
C PRO A 22 14.11 1.15 4.11
N PHE A 23 13.17 2.00 4.50
CA PHE A 23 13.10 3.40 4.11
C PHE A 23 13.04 4.32 5.33
N ASN A 24 13.50 5.56 5.18
CA ASN A 24 13.18 6.61 6.13
C ASN A 24 11.69 6.90 6.07
N LEU A 25 11.08 7.21 7.22
CA LEU A 25 9.67 7.57 7.30
C LEU A 25 9.52 9.08 7.40
N ALA A 26 8.61 9.63 6.61
CA ALA A 26 8.19 11.01 6.74
C ALA A 26 7.67 11.29 8.17
N ALA A 27 7.84 12.53 8.62
CA ALA A 27 7.41 12.93 9.96
C ALA A 27 5.91 12.68 10.17
N GLY A 28 5.55 12.19 11.36
CA GLY A 28 4.16 11.94 11.76
C GLY A 28 3.65 10.52 11.51
N ILE A 29 4.41 9.66 10.81
CA ILE A 29 4.14 8.23 10.72
C ILE A 29 4.46 7.57 12.08
N LYS A 30 3.54 6.74 12.59
CA LYS A 30 3.57 6.20 13.95
C LYS A 30 3.45 4.68 13.96
N LYS A 31 4.37 4.06 14.70
CA LYS A 31 4.33 2.65 15.09
C LYS A 31 3.00 2.29 15.75
N GLY A 32 2.40 1.16 15.36
CA GLY A 32 1.10 0.68 15.86
C GLY A 32 -0.13 1.39 15.29
N GLN A 33 0.05 2.39 14.41
CA GLN A 33 -1.08 3.12 13.79
C GLN A 33 -1.05 3.10 12.26
N ASP A 34 0.15 3.08 11.68
CA ASP A 34 0.34 3.26 10.23
C ASP A 34 0.87 2.00 9.52
N GLU A 35 1.23 0.96 10.26
CA GLU A 35 1.57 -0.35 9.69
C GLU A 35 0.36 -0.94 8.95
N GLY A 36 0.59 -1.55 7.79
CA GLY A 36 -0.42 -2.03 6.85
C GLY A 36 -0.96 -0.97 5.89
N LYS A 37 -0.55 0.31 6.00
CA LYS A 37 -1.00 1.37 5.09
C LYS A 37 -0.15 1.46 3.82
N ALA A 38 -0.78 1.96 2.76
CA ALA A 38 -0.10 2.24 1.50
C ALA A 38 0.84 3.45 1.65
N VAL A 39 2.00 3.36 1.03
CA VAL A 39 3.01 4.42 1.03
C VAL A 39 3.38 4.84 -0.38
N SER A 40 3.87 6.07 -0.50
CA SER A 40 4.42 6.66 -1.73
C SER A 40 5.81 7.22 -1.44
N ILE A 41 6.65 7.34 -2.47
CA ILE A 41 7.94 8.02 -2.34
C ILE A 41 7.71 9.48 -1.95
N ASP A 42 8.44 9.95 -0.93
CA ASP A 42 8.49 11.36 -0.59
C ASP A 42 9.59 12.03 -1.44
N PRO A 43 9.23 12.94 -2.37
CA PRO A 43 10.21 13.57 -3.24
C PRO A 43 11.06 14.63 -2.52
N THR A 44 10.74 14.97 -1.27
CA THR A 44 11.41 16.04 -0.52
C THR A 44 12.68 15.60 0.21
N ALA A 45 12.90 14.28 0.34
CA ALA A 45 14.04 13.73 1.04
C ALA A 45 14.50 12.39 0.41
N PRO A 46 15.81 12.09 0.44
CA PRO A 46 16.32 10.84 -0.11
C PRO A 46 15.82 9.62 0.69
N ASN A 47 15.55 8.52 -0.02
CA ASN A 47 15.18 7.22 0.56
C ASN A 47 14.03 7.31 1.59
N THR A 48 13.08 8.21 1.36
CA THR A 48 12.01 8.52 2.31
C THR A 48 10.66 8.16 1.70
N VAL A 49 9.79 7.56 2.52
CA VAL A 49 8.40 7.28 2.16
C VAL A 49 7.44 8.07 3.05
N LYS A 50 6.31 8.45 2.47
CA LYS A 50 5.18 9.07 3.15
C LYS A 50 3.93 8.20 3.00
N LEU A 51 2.94 8.37 3.87
CA LEU A 51 1.62 7.79 3.64
C LEU A 51 1.09 8.27 2.28
N ALA A 52 0.55 7.34 1.50
CA ALA A 52 0.04 7.67 0.18
C ALA A 52 -1.10 8.71 0.29
N GLY A 53 -0.88 9.85 -0.35
CA GLY A 53 -1.85 10.91 -0.57
C GLY A 53 -2.86 10.54 -1.65
N ASP A 54 -3.85 11.39 -1.88
CA ASP A 54 -4.84 11.14 -2.94
C ASP A 54 -4.22 11.37 -4.32
N GLY A 55 -4.25 10.35 -5.19
CA GLY A 55 -3.64 10.36 -6.52
C GLY A 55 -2.15 10.04 -6.57
N ASP A 56 -1.50 9.81 -5.42
CA ASP A 56 -0.08 9.44 -5.37
C ASP A 56 0.14 8.04 -5.97
N LEU A 57 1.29 7.83 -6.61
CA LEU A 57 1.73 6.48 -6.94
C LEU A 57 2.10 5.72 -5.67
N LEU A 58 1.70 4.45 -5.66
CA LEU A 58 2.01 3.54 -4.58
C LEU A 58 3.41 2.98 -4.82
N ALA A 59 4.28 3.14 -3.82
CA ALA A 59 5.55 2.42 -3.77
C ALA A 59 5.34 1.01 -3.22
N GLY A 60 4.39 0.83 -2.30
CA GLY A 60 4.13 -0.45 -1.66
C GLY A 60 3.38 -0.29 -0.35
N ARG A 61 3.55 -1.26 0.55
CA ARG A 61 2.91 -1.28 1.88
C ARG A 61 3.94 -1.19 3.00
N LEU A 62 3.64 -0.36 4.00
CA LEU A 62 4.44 -0.27 5.22
C LEU A 62 4.18 -1.47 6.12
N GLU A 63 5.16 -2.34 6.32
CA GLU A 63 4.99 -3.57 7.10
C GLU A 63 5.28 -3.37 8.58
N THR A 64 6.44 -2.77 8.87
CA THR A 64 6.92 -2.61 10.24
C THR A 64 7.60 -1.27 10.41
N ILE A 65 7.50 -0.72 11.62
CA ILE A 65 8.19 0.51 12.00
C ILE A 65 9.22 0.22 13.09
N GLU A 66 10.45 0.69 12.86
CA GLU A 66 11.57 0.67 13.79
C GLU A 66 11.97 2.10 14.16
N ASN A 67 11.76 2.46 15.43
CA ASN A 67 12.20 3.75 15.95
C ASN A 67 13.65 3.63 16.42
N ARG A 68 14.57 4.28 15.71
CA ARG A 68 16.00 4.34 16.05
C ARG A 68 16.28 5.60 16.84
N VAL A 69 15.92 5.54 18.11
CA VAL A 69 15.89 6.70 19.03
C VAL A 69 17.28 7.32 19.21
N THR A 70 18.35 6.52 19.17
CA THR A 70 19.74 6.99 19.32
C THR A 70 20.20 7.82 18.12
N GLU A 71 19.84 7.38 16.91
CA GLU A 71 20.16 8.05 15.64
C GLU A 71 19.14 9.15 15.29
N GLY A 72 18.03 9.25 16.03
CA GLY A 72 16.94 10.18 15.77
C GLY A 72 16.17 9.85 14.49
N LEU A 73 16.20 8.60 14.04
CA LEU A 73 15.59 8.15 12.78
C LEU A 73 14.35 7.31 13.04
N ASN A 74 13.31 7.53 12.24
CA ASN A 74 12.20 6.59 12.10
C ASN A 74 12.38 5.85 10.77
N VAL A 75 12.55 4.54 10.86
CA VAL A 75 12.75 3.67 9.71
C VAL A 75 11.56 2.73 9.62
N GLY A 76 11.13 2.40 8.41
CA GLY A 76 10.09 1.39 8.20
C GLY A 76 10.46 0.47 7.06
N THR A 77 10.08 -0.80 7.20
CA THR A 77 10.21 -1.78 6.12
C THR A 77 9.00 -1.67 5.22
N VAL A 78 9.25 -1.50 3.92
CA VAL A 78 8.22 -1.44 2.89
C VAL A 78 8.33 -2.68 2.01
N SER A 79 7.21 -3.39 1.84
CA SER A 79 7.07 -4.41 0.80
C SER A 79 6.76 -3.70 -0.51
N LEU A 80 7.66 -3.78 -1.48
CA LEU A 80 7.50 -3.19 -2.81
C LEU A 80 6.77 -4.12 -3.77
N GLU A 81 6.73 -5.43 -3.48
CA GLU A 81 6.10 -6.44 -4.33
C GLU A 81 5.36 -7.48 -3.47
N GLY A 82 4.59 -8.35 -4.15
CA GLY A 82 3.84 -9.44 -3.54
C GLY A 82 2.32 -9.27 -3.59
N GLY A 83 1.60 -10.21 -2.98
CA GLY A 83 0.14 -10.19 -2.84
C GLY A 83 -0.28 -9.41 -1.60
N LEU A 84 -0.08 -8.10 -1.64
CA LEU A 84 -0.26 -7.24 -0.49
C LEU A 84 -1.72 -6.85 -0.31
N ASP A 85 -2.21 -6.87 0.93
CA ASP A 85 -3.52 -6.30 1.25
C ASP A 85 -3.41 -4.80 1.55
N PHE A 86 -4.28 -4.02 0.90
CA PHE A 86 -4.39 -2.57 1.05
C PHE A 86 -5.78 -2.18 1.55
N LEU A 87 -5.82 -1.19 2.45
CA LEU A 87 -7.06 -0.59 2.92
C LEU A 87 -7.66 0.31 1.84
N VAL A 88 -8.92 0.09 1.45
CA VAL A 88 -9.59 0.92 0.45
C VAL A 88 -10.11 2.22 1.05
N LYS A 89 -10.09 3.30 0.26
CA LYS A 89 -10.73 4.57 0.61
C LYS A 89 -12.23 4.33 0.80
N ALA A 90 -12.82 4.94 1.82
CA ALA A 90 -14.27 4.85 2.05
C ALA A 90 -15.06 5.25 0.81
N GLY A 91 -16.06 4.44 0.43
CA GLY A 91 -16.89 4.65 -0.76
C GLY A 91 -16.29 4.13 -2.08
N TYR A 92 -15.05 3.64 -2.09
CA TYR A 92 -14.49 2.93 -3.25
C TYR A 92 -14.94 1.46 -3.24
N ALA A 93 -15.71 1.06 -4.26
CA ALA A 93 -16.06 -0.33 -4.54
C ALA A 93 -15.05 -0.93 -5.52
N ALA A 94 -14.03 -1.60 -4.98
CA ALA A 94 -12.96 -2.19 -5.80
C ALA A 94 -13.43 -3.40 -6.60
N THR A 95 -12.84 -3.58 -7.78
CA THR A 95 -13.04 -4.74 -8.65
C THR A 95 -11.68 -5.32 -9.07
N PRO A 96 -11.53 -6.65 -9.22
CA PRO A 96 -10.32 -7.21 -9.81
C PRO A 96 -10.01 -6.59 -11.18
N GLY A 97 -8.74 -6.29 -11.43
CA GLY A 97 -8.27 -5.57 -12.61
C GLY A 97 -8.18 -4.04 -12.43
N ASP A 98 -8.72 -3.48 -11.34
CA ASP A 98 -8.56 -2.05 -11.05
C ASP A 98 -7.08 -1.73 -10.74
N ARG A 99 -6.57 -0.67 -11.36
CA ARG A 99 -5.27 -0.09 -11.03
C ARG A 99 -5.41 0.87 -9.85
N LEU A 100 -4.51 0.78 -8.88
CA LEU A 100 -4.65 1.47 -7.60
C LEU A 100 -3.69 2.64 -7.43
N VAL A 101 -4.21 3.83 -7.15
CA VAL A 101 -3.41 4.96 -6.64
C VAL A 101 -3.74 5.22 -5.17
N GLY A 102 -2.98 6.09 -4.53
CA GLY A 102 -3.27 6.54 -3.19
C GLY A 102 -4.66 7.20 -3.11
N GLY A 103 -5.41 6.86 -2.07
CA GLY A 103 -6.70 7.44 -1.73
C GLY A 103 -6.60 8.55 -0.67
N GLY A 104 -5.40 8.81 -0.15
CA GLY A 104 -5.16 9.70 0.97
C GLY A 104 -5.10 8.96 2.31
N GLY A 105 -4.24 9.43 3.20
CA GLY A 105 -4.05 8.86 4.55
C GLY A 105 -3.56 7.40 4.55
N GLY A 106 -2.93 6.95 3.46
CA GLY A 106 -2.46 5.58 3.30
C GLY A 106 -3.54 4.57 2.90
N THR A 107 -4.71 5.04 2.45
CA THR A 107 -5.71 4.20 1.77
C THR A 107 -5.45 4.16 0.26
N VAL A 108 -6.15 3.29 -0.47
CA VAL A 108 -6.08 3.18 -1.93
C VAL A 108 -7.42 3.43 -2.61
N ARG A 109 -7.40 3.93 -3.85
CA ARG A 109 -8.56 4.03 -4.74
C ARG A 109 -8.21 3.63 -6.17
N LYS A 110 -9.23 3.43 -7.00
CA LYS A 110 -9.04 3.28 -8.45
C LYS A 110 -8.36 4.51 -9.06
N ALA A 111 -7.38 4.26 -9.93
CA ALA A 111 -6.75 5.27 -10.75
C ALA A 111 -7.75 5.88 -11.75
N ASP A 112 -7.75 7.20 -11.85
CA ASP A 112 -8.45 7.99 -12.86
C ASP A 112 -7.40 8.49 -13.88
N PRO A 113 -7.33 7.89 -15.07
CA PRO A 113 -6.34 8.25 -16.09
C PRO A 113 -6.39 9.72 -16.52
N ALA A 114 -7.52 10.40 -16.30
CA ALA A 114 -7.68 11.81 -16.67
C ALA A 114 -7.11 12.78 -15.60
N LYS A 115 -6.85 12.29 -14.38
CA LYS A 115 -6.46 13.13 -13.23
C LYS A 115 -5.13 12.74 -12.61
N ASP A 116 -4.84 11.44 -12.56
CA ASP A 116 -3.67 10.94 -11.87
C ASP A 116 -2.44 11.10 -12.79
N ALA A 117 -1.48 11.92 -12.35
CA ALA A 117 -0.43 12.59 -13.15
C ALA A 117 0.61 11.68 -13.84
N PHE A 118 0.37 10.37 -13.90
CA PHE A 118 1.32 9.35 -14.34
C PHE A 118 0.88 8.59 -15.59
N GLY A 119 0.01 9.18 -16.42
CA GLY A 119 -0.44 8.54 -17.67
C GLY A 119 -1.35 7.31 -17.47
N GLY A 120 -1.97 7.18 -16.30
CA GLY A 120 -3.05 6.23 -16.04
C GLY A 120 -2.67 4.85 -15.50
N TYR A 121 -1.40 4.58 -15.18
CA TYR A 121 -1.00 3.26 -14.68
C TYR A 121 -0.21 3.37 -13.37
N SER A 122 -0.86 3.04 -12.27
CA SER A 122 -0.15 2.55 -11.09
C SER A 122 0.21 1.08 -11.31
N PRO A 123 1.40 0.63 -10.91
CA PRO A 123 1.81 -0.74 -11.17
C PRO A 123 0.96 -1.72 -10.35
N TRP A 124 0.32 -1.28 -9.26
CA TRP A 124 -0.54 -2.11 -8.43
C TRP A 124 -1.91 -2.37 -9.05
N CYS A 125 -2.25 -3.66 -9.19
CA CYS A 125 -3.50 -4.15 -9.74
C CYS A 125 -4.24 -5.05 -8.74
N VAL A 126 -5.53 -4.80 -8.54
CA VAL A 126 -6.39 -5.62 -7.67
C VAL A 126 -6.55 -7.02 -8.26
N VAL A 127 -6.32 -8.05 -7.45
CA VAL A 127 -6.53 -9.46 -7.80
C VAL A 127 -7.59 -10.15 -6.94
N GLU A 128 -7.88 -9.62 -5.75
CA GLU A 128 -8.90 -10.14 -4.83
C GLU A 128 -9.56 -8.99 -4.06
N VAL A 129 -10.88 -9.06 -3.85
CA VAL A 129 -11.62 -8.09 -3.03
C VAL A 129 -12.05 -8.75 -1.74
N LEU A 130 -11.75 -8.12 -0.60
CA LEU A 130 -12.03 -8.66 0.72
C LEU A 130 -13.28 -7.97 1.30
N ALA A 131 -14.12 -8.75 2.00
CA ALA A 131 -15.34 -8.22 2.62
C ALA A 131 -15.08 -7.15 3.71
N SER A 132 -13.84 -6.99 4.16
CA SER A 132 -13.43 -6.09 5.25
C SER A 132 -13.06 -4.67 4.79
N GLY A 133 -13.29 -4.30 3.52
CA GLY A 133 -12.82 -3.02 2.99
C GLY A 133 -11.33 -3.02 2.66
N ASN A 134 -10.76 -4.20 2.45
CA ASN A 134 -9.39 -4.37 1.95
C ASN A 134 -9.44 -5.01 0.56
N VAL A 135 -8.36 -4.84 -0.19
CA VAL A 135 -8.12 -5.53 -1.46
C VAL A 135 -6.76 -6.18 -1.43
N VAL A 136 -6.59 -7.30 -2.12
CA VAL A 136 -5.27 -7.83 -2.43
C VAL A 136 -4.87 -7.31 -3.80
N ALA A 137 -3.68 -6.74 -3.91
CA ALA A 137 -3.11 -6.29 -5.16
C ALA A 137 -1.69 -6.80 -5.34
N ILE A 138 -1.28 -6.90 -6.60
CA ILE A 138 0.09 -7.22 -7.00
C ILE A 138 0.65 -6.09 -7.87
N GLU A 139 1.96 -5.93 -7.85
CA GLU A 139 2.65 -5.12 -8.85
C GLU A 139 2.61 -5.82 -10.22
N LEU A 140 2.44 -5.06 -11.30
CA LEU A 140 2.31 -5.52 -12.69
C LEU A 140 3.09 -4.62 -13.65
#